data_AF-A0A4Y5X2Y3-F1
#
_entry.id   AF-A0A4Y5X2Y3-F1
#
_cell.length_a   1.000
_cell.length_b   1.000
_cell.length_c   1.000
_cell.angle_alpha   90.00
_cell.angle_beta   90.00
_cell.angle_gamma   90.00
#
_symmetry.space_group_name_H-M   'P 1'
#
loop_
_entity.id
_entity.type
_entity.pdbx_description
1 polymer ?
#
loop_
_entity_poly.entity_id
_entity_poly.type
_entity_poly.pdbx_seq_one_letter_code
_entity_poly.pdbx_strand_id
1 'polypeptide(L)'
;PNVAVVTNIESDHLDFYGSTEAYVGVFDSFVERLAPGGALVACTDDPGAAALARRTAELGIRVLRYGSGDGSLAARLLSWEQHGTEAVAHIQLAGEPQQRVMRLSVPGRHMALNALAALLAAVEIGAPVDEVLDGLAGFEGVRRRFELVGTANAVRVFDDYAHHPTEIGATLAA
;
A
#
# COMPACT_ATOMS: atom_id res chain seq x y z
N PRO A 1 2.59 -13.71 -12.27
CA PRO A 1 3.10 -13.46 -10.89
C PRO A 1 2.56 -14.52 -9.93
N ASN A 2 3.24 -14.85 -8.83
CA ASN A 2 2.66 -15.70 -7.77
C ASN A 2 1.84 -14.88 -6.78
N VAL A 3 2.34 -13.69 -6.42
CA VAL A 3 1.61 -12.67 -5.68
C VAL A 3 1.73 -11.37 -6.47
N ALA A 4 0.61 -10.67 -6.67
CA ALA A 4 0.57 -9.34 -7.27
C ALA A 4 0.08 -8.33 -6.23
N VAL A 5 0.74 -7.18 -6.12
CA VAL A 5 0.32 -6.09 -5.24
C VAL A 5 -0.11 -4.92 -6.09
N VAL A 6 -1.32 -4.40 -5.85
CA VAL A 6 -1.86 -3.20 -6.50
C VAL A 6 -2.21 -2.17 -5.42
N THR A 7 -1.48 -1.06 -5.41
CA THR A 7 -1.61 -0.02 -4.38
C THR A 7 -2.74 0.96 -4.66
N ASN A 8 -2.94 1.33 -5.92
CA ASN A 8 -4.03 2.18 -6.40
C ASN A 8 -4.16 2.04 -7.93
N ILE A 9 -5.27 2.52 -8.48
CA ILE A 9 -5.52 2.65 -9.91
C ILE A 9 -6.22 4.00 -10.11
N GLU A 10 -5.42 5.03 -10.39
CA GLU A 10 -5.91 6.37 -10.75
C GLU A 10 -5.64 6.61 -12.23
N SER A 11 -6.55 7.32 -12.92
CA SER A 11 -6.37 7.65 -14.33
C SER A 11 -5.17 8.57 -14.51
N ASP A 12 -4.09 8.00 -15.00
CA ASP A 12 -2.87 8.72 -15.33
C ASP A 12 -2.25 8.17 -16.63
N HIS A 13 -1.40 8.96 -17.28
CA HIS A 13 -0.75 8.60 -18.55
C HIS A 13 -1.75 8.22 -19.66
N LEU A 14 -2.90 8.89 -19.72
CA LEU A 14 -3.92 8.70 -20.77
C LEU A 14 -3.35 8.92 -22.19
N ASP A 15 -2.23 9.63 -22.31
CA ASP A 15 -1.51 9.84 -23.58
C ASP A 15 -1.03 8.52 -24.22
N PHE A 16 -0.76 7.48 -23.42
CA PHE A 16 -0.35 6.17 -23.91
C PHE A 16 -1.53 5.21 -24.12
N TYR A 17 -2.55 5.29 -23.26
CA TYR A 17 -3.66 4.33 -23.23
C TYR A 17 -4.90 4.79 -24.00
N GLY A 18 -5.02 6.08 -24.31
CA GLY A 18 -6.13 6.66 -25.06
C GLY A 18 -7.44 6.83 -24.29
N SER A 19 -7.74 5.96 -23.32
CA SER A 19 -8.92 6.07 -22.45
C SER A 19 -8.70 5.47 -21.06
N THR A 20 -9.53 5.89 -20.10
CA THR A 20 -9.53 5.35 -18.73
C THR A 20 -9.86 3.86 -18.72
N GLU A 21 -10.78 3.42 -19.58
CA GLU A 21 -11.19 2.02 -19.69
C GLU A 21 -10.03 1.15 -20.17
N ALA A 22 -9.26 1.63 -21.14
CA ALA A 22 -8.07 0.94 -21.63
C ALA A 22 -7.00 0.84 -20.52
N TYR A 23 -6.77 1.92 -19.77
CA TYR A 23 -5.86 1.91 -18.63
C TYR A 23 -6.26 0.88 -17.56
N VAL A 24 -7.54 0.89 -17.15
CA VAL A 24 -8.05 -0.07 -16.15
C VAL A 24 -7.97 -1.52 -16.67
N GLY A 25 -8.26 -1.74 -17.96
CA GLY A 25 -8.21 -3.07 -18.57
C GLY A 25 -6.82 -3.71 -18.59
N VAL A 26 -5.75 -2.92 -18.50
CA VAL A 26 -4.38 -3.43 -18.35
C VAL A 26 -4.20 -4.13 -16.99
N PHE A 27 -4.80 -3.61 -15.93
CA PHE A 27 -4.75 -4.23 -14.61
C PHE A 27 -5.56 -5.53 -14.57
N ASP A 28 -6.72 -5.58 -15.25
CA ASP A 28 -7.49 -6.82 -15.42
C ASP A 28 -6.64 -7.88 -16.15
N SER A 29 -6.00 -7.49 -17.26
CA SER A 29 -5.09 -8.37 -18.00
C SER A 29 -3.87 -8.80 -17.18
N PHE A 30 -3.39 -7.96 -16.26
CA PHE A 30 -2.26 -8.27 -15.39
C PHE A 30 -2.62 -9.31 -14.33
N VAL A 31 -3.79 -9.20 -13.69
CA VAL A 31 -4.23 -10.17 -12.66
C VAL A 31 -4.60 -11.52 -13.26
N GLU A 32 -5.08 -11.57 -14.50
CA GLU A 32 -5.31 -12.81 -15.24
C GLU A 32 -4.00 -13.61 -15.49
N ARG A 33 -2.84 -12.94 -15.40
CA ARG A 33 -1.51 -13.57 -15.52
C ARG A 33 -0.96 -14.08 -14.18
N LEU A 34 -1.76 -14.05 -13.11
CA LEU A 34 -1.40 -14.74 -11.87
C LEU A 34 -1.24 -16.25 -12.15
N ALA A 35 -0.23 -16.86 -11.54
CA ALA A 35 -0.06 -18.30 -11.59
C ALA A 35 -1.27 -18.99 -10.93
N PRO A 36 -1.64 -20.22 -11.32
CA PRO A 36 -2.68 -20.97 -10.63
C PRO A 36 -2.41 -21.04 -9.13
N GLY A 37 -3.41 -20.67 -8.32
CA GLY A 37 -3.27 -20.59 -6.85
C GLY A 37 -2.56 -19.32 -6.33
N GLY A 38 -2.20 -18.39 -7.22
CA GLY A 38 -1.65 -17.10 -6.83
C GLY A 38 -2.68 -16.16 -6.21
N ALA A 39 -2.20 -15.03 -5.69
CA ALA A 39 -3.01 -14.06 -4.97
C ALA A 39 -2.81 -12.62 -5.45
N LEU A 40 -3.88 -11.83 -5.37
CA LEU A 40 -3.87 -10.38 -5.48
C LEU A 40 -3.95 -9.74 -4.10
N VAL A 41 -3.01 -8.87 -3.76
CA VAL A 41 -3.08 -7.93 -2.64
C VAL A 41 -3.52 -6.57 -3.19
N ALA A 42 -4.61 -6.01 -2.67
CA ALA A 42 -5.18 -4.77 -3.23
C ALA A 42 -5.66 -3.80 -2.14
N CYS A 43 -5.33 -2.52 -2.31
CA CYS A 43 -5.84 -1.45 -1.46
C CYS A 43 -7.30 -1.18 -1.79
N THR A 44 -8.20 -1.24 -0.82
CA THR A 44 -9.62 -0.91 -1.03
C THR A 44 -9.99 0.50 -0.58
N ASP A 45 -9.03 1.26 -0.06
CA ASP A 45 -9.21 2.71 0.16
C ASP A 45 -9.18 3.47 -1.19
N ASP A 46 -8.54 2.89 -2.20
CA ASP A 46 -8.59 3.38 -3.58
C ASP A 46 -9.78 2.78 -4.34
N PRO A 47 -10.69 3.59 -4.93
CA PRO A 47 -11.85 3.08 -5.68
C PRO A 47 -11.49 2.19 -6.87
N GLY A 48 -10.40 2.49 -7.59
CA GLY A 48 -9.99 1.74 -8.77
C GLY A 48 -9.50 0.33 -8.40
N ALA A 49 -8.60 0.23 -7.44
CA ALA A 49 -8.09 -1.02 -6.89
C ALA A 49 -9.20 -1.79 -6.14
N ALA A 50 -10.13 -1.13 -5.46
CA ALA A 50 -11.30 -1.78 -4.88
C ALA A 50 -12.19 -2.44 -5.97
N ALA A 51 -12.39 -1.76 -7.10
CA ALA A 51 -13.14 -2.31 -8.23
C ALA A 51 -12.42 -3.51 -8.87
N LEU A 52 -11.09 -3.42 -9.06
CA LEU A 52 -10.27 -4.55 -9.50
C LEU A 52 -10.40 -5.74 -8.54
N ALA A 53 -10.23 -5.50 -7.23
CA ALA A 53 -10.33 -6.53 -6.19
C ALA A 53 -11.67 -7.26 -6.19
N ARG A 54 -12.77 -6.58 -6.55
CA ARG A 54 -14.09 -7.22 -6.73
C ARG A 54 -14.10 -8.11 -7.97
N ARG A 55 -13.73 -7.58 -9.15
CA ARG A 55 -13.71 -8.34 -10.40
C ARG A 55 -12.79 -9.56 -10.32
N THR A 56 -11.60 -9.41 -9.73
CA THR A 56 -10.66 -10.52 -9.53
C THR A 56 -11.24 -11.63 -8.64
N ALA A 57 -11.98 -11.28 -7.59
CA ALA A 57 -12.63 -12.27 -6.73
C ALA A 57 -13.79 -13.00 -7.44
N GLU A 58 -14.51 -12.34 -8.35
CA GLU A 58 -15.55 -12.96 -9.18
C GLU A 58 -14.97 -14.04 -10.13
N LEU A 59 -13.69 -13.93 -10.50
CA LEU A 59 -12.96 -14.95 -11.25
C LEU A 59 -12.49 -16.13 -10.36
N GLY A 60 -12.79 -16.12 -9.06
CA GLY A 60 -12.35 -17.14 -8.11
C GLY A 60 -10.88 -17.04 -7.71
N ILE A 61 -10.18 -15.97 -8.10
CA ILE A 61 -8.79 -15.72 -7.71
C ILE A 61 -8.77 -15.24 -6.25
N ARG A 62 -7.75 -15.65 -5.49
CA ARG A 62 -7.56 -15.24 -4.10
C ARG A 62 -7.23 -13.75 -4.02
N VAL A 63 -8.01 -13.00 -3.22
CA VAL A 63 -7.81 -11.55 -3.04
C VAL A 63 -7.67 -11.20 -1.57
N LEU A 64 -6.52 -10.61 -1.23
CA LEU A 64 -6.17 -10.07 0.07
C LEU A 64 -6.38 -8.55 0.06
N ARG A 65 -7.55 -8.12 0.55
CA ARG A 65 -7.90 -6.69 0.62
C ARG A 65 -7.24 -6.04 1.82
N TYR A 66 -6.68 -4.84 1.65
CA TYR A 66 -6.21 -4.02 2.76
C TYR A 66 -6.70 -2.58 2.65
N GLY A 67 -6.72 -1.88 3.77
CA GLY A 67 -7.17 -0.50 3.81
C GLY A 67 -7.51 -0.07 5.23
N SER A 68 -8.24 1.02 5.34
CA SER A 68 -8.75 1.58 6.59
C SER A 68 -10.27 1.66 6.64
N GLY A 69 -10.93 1.48 5.49
CA GLY A 69 -12.38 1.45 5.40
C GLY A 69 -13.03 0.20 6.00
N ASP A 70 -14.35 0.16 5.84
CA ASP A 70 -15.17 -0.96 6.28
C ASP A 70 -15.18 -2.12 5.27
N GLY A 71 -15.67 -3.29 5.73
CA GLY A 71 -15.74 -4.51 4.93
C GLY A 71 -14.74 -5.59 5.35
N SER A 72 -14.75 -6.68 4.58
CA SER A 72 -13.91 -7.86 4.80
C SER A 72 -12.49 -7.59 4.27
N LEU A 73 -11.58 -7.26 5.19
CA LEU A 73 -10.17 -6.99 4.90
C LEU A 73 -9.28 -8.10 5.46
N ALA A 74 -8.23 -8.45 4.74
CA ALA A 74 -7.15 -9.30 5.22
C ALA A 74 -6.24 -8.56 6.22
N ALA A 75 -6.06 -7.25 6.03
CA ALA A 75 -5.40 -6.36 6.98
C ALA A 75 -6.09 -4.99 7.01
N ARG A 76 -6.38 -4.48 8.21
CA ARG A 76 -7.00 -3.17 8.43
C ARG A 76 -6.06 -2.26 9.19
N LEU A 77 -5.87 -1.03 8.69
CA LEU A 77 -5.25 0.06 9.43
C LEU A 77 -6.30 0.70 10.34
N LEU A 78 -6.14 0.55 11.66
CA LEU A 78 -7.09 1.04 12.65
C LEU A 78 -6.80 2.48 13.08
N SER A 79 -5.54 2.75 13.37
CA SER A 79 -5.06 4.08 13.74
C SER A 79 -3.61 4.25 13.30
N TRP A 80 -3.20 5.52 13.22
CA TRP A 80 -1.86 5.91 12.82
C TRP A 80 -1.50 7.21 13.53
N GLU A 81 -0.29 7.25 14.08
CA GLU A 81 0.26 8.37 14.83
C GLU A 81 1.69 8.66 14.36
N GLN A 82 2.00 9.94 14.12
CA GLN A 82 3.31 10.41 13.67
C GLN A 82 4.09 11.03 14.83
N HIS A 83 5.35 10.62 14.97
CA HIS A 83 6.32 11.15 15.93
C HIS A 83 7.61 11.55 15.20
N GLY A 84 7.65 12.77 14.67
CA GLY A 84 8.80 13.22 13.86
C GLY A 84 8.83 12.49 12.52
N THR A 85 9.89 11.74 12.23
CA THR A 85 9.98 10.88 11.04
C THR A 85 9.52 9.45 11.31
N GLU A 86 9.33 9.08 12.57
CA GLU A 86 8.84 7.76 12.97
C GLU A 86 7.32 7.77 13.08
N ALA A 87 6.69 6.63 12.82
CA ALA A 87 5.25 6.46 12.93
C ALA A 87 4.91 5.14 13.62
N VAL A 88 3.78 5.15 14.31
CA VAL A 88 3.19 3.97 14.94
C VAL A 88 1.78 3.78 14.37
N ALA A 89 1.50 2.57 13.90
CA ALA A 89 0.19 2.18 13.40
C ALA A 89 -0.36 1.00 14.19
N HIS A 90 -1.64 1.06 14.54
CA HIS A 90 -2.37 -0.11 15.03
C HIS A 90 -3.08 -0.78 13.86
N ILE A 91 -2.88 -2.09 13.72
CA ILE A 91 -3.43 -2.89 12.63
C ILE A 91 -4.20 -4.10 13.15
N GLN A 92 -5.19 -4.54 12.37
CA GLN A 92 -5.91 -5.78 12.59
C GLN A 92 -5.70 -6.72 11.41
N LEU A 93 -5.19 -7.93 11.67
CA LEU A 93 -5.12 -8.99 10.67
C LEU A 93 -6.36 -9.89 10.76
N ALA A 94 -6.84 -10.35 9.61
CA ALA A 94 -7.98 -11.26 9.55
C ALA A 94 -7.67 -12.59 10.23
N GLY A 95 -8.60 -13.09 11.04
CA GLY A 95 -8.44 -14.35 11.77
C GLY A 95 -7.63 -14.23 13.06
N GLU A 96 -7.09 -13.06 13.39
CA GLU A 96 -6.43 -12.80 14.66
C GLU A 96 -7.36 -12.06 15.63
N PRO A 97 -7.44 -12.46 16.90
CA PRO A 97 -8.28 -11.77 17.89
C PRO A 97 -7.65 -10.50 18.44
N GLN A 98 -6.33 -10.35 18.34
CA GLN A 98 -5.59 -9.23 18.89
C GLN A 98 -5.14 -8.28 17.79
N GLN A 99 -5.11 -7.00 18.13
CA GLN A 99 -4.51 -5.96 17.30
C GLN A 99 -2.99 -6.03 17.42
N ARG A 100 -2.30 -5.65 16.35
CA ARG A 100 -0.84 -5.56 16.30
C ARG A 100 -0.39 -4.12 16.20
N VAL A 101 0.84 -3.87 16.62
CA VAL A 101 1.51 -2.58 16.48
C VAL A 101 2.56 -2.70 15.38
N MET A 102 2.47 -1.84 14.38
CA MET A 102 3.45 -1.70 13.30
C MET A 102 4.18 -0.37 13.47
N ARG A 103 5.50 -0.43 13.60
CA ARG A 103 6.37 0.75 13.66
C ARG A 103 7.00 0.99 12.30
N LEU A 104 7.18 2.25 11.94
CA LEU A 104 7.81 2.66 10.69
C LEU A 104 8.76 3.83 10.95
N SER A 105 9.91 3.85 10.29
CA SER A 105 10.85 4.99 10.32
C SER A 105 10.60 6.03 9.21
N VAL A 106 9.47 5.90 8.52
CA VAL A 106 9.04 6.77 7.42
C VAL A 106 7.73 7.46 7.78
N PRO A 107 7.58 8.75 7.45
CA PRO A 107 6.37 9.49 7.76
C PRO A 107 5.24 9.22 6.76
N GLY A 108 4.04 9.62 7.16
CA GLY A 108 2.84 9.60 6.33
C GLY A 108 1.98 8.34 6.47
N ARG A 109 0.68 8.55 6.61
CA ARG A 109 -0.32 7.47 6.69
C ARG A 109 -0.32 6.56 5.46
N HIS A 110 -0.01 7.10 4.29
CA HIS A 110 0.10 6.32 3.06
C HIS A 110 1.24 5.30 3.13
N MET A 111 2.32 5.59 3.86
CA MET A 111 3.39 4.62 4.09
C MET A 111 2.94 3.46 4.98
N ALA A 112 2.04 3.71 5.95
CA ALA A 112 1.41 2.62 6.69
C ALA A 112 0.58 1.71 5.77
N LEU A 113 -0.20 2.27 4.85
CA LEU A 113 -0.94 1.47 3.86
C LEU A 113 -0.01 0.67 2.95
N ASN A 114 1.09 1.26 2.48
CA ASN A 114 2.10 0.54 1.68
C ASN A 114 2.74 -0.60 2.48
N ALA A 115 3.01 -0.38 3.77
CA ALA A 115 3.55 -1.41 4.66
C ALA A 115 2.54 -2.55 4.91
N LEU A 116 1.23 -2.27 5.01
CA LEU A 116 0.20 -3.32 5.04
C LEU A 116 0.24 -4.19 3.77
N ALA A 117 0.42 -3.57 2.60
CA ALA A 117 0.51 -4.29 1.33
C ALA A 117 1.72 -5.24 1.30
N ALA A 118 2.88 -4.73 1.72
CA ALA A 118 4.11 -5.50 1.82
C ALA A 118 3.99 -6.65 2.84
N LEU A 119 3.38 -6.38 4.01
CA LEU A 119 3.10 -7.38 5.03
C LEU A 119 2.27 -8.54 4.48
N LEU A 120 1.15 -8.24 3.82
CA LEU A 120 0.28 -9.26 3.25
C LEU A 120 0.99 -10.09 2.17
N ALA A 121 1.77 -9.45 1.31
CA ALA A 121 2.52 -10.15 0.27
C ALA A 121 3.56 -11.11 0.86
N ALA A 122 4.28 -10.68 1.91
CA ALA A 122 5.28 -11.51 2.58
C ALA A 122 4.64 -12.68 3.34
N VAL A 123 3.52 -12.45 4.04
CA VAL A 123 2.79 -13.51 4.77
C VAL A 123 2.21 -14.52 3.80
N GLU A 124 1.72 -14.09 2.63
CA GLU A 124 1.17 -14.99 1.61
C GLU A 124 2.23 -15.97 1.06
N ILE A 125 3.51 -15.61 1.09
CA ILE A 125 4.63 -16.50 0.73
C ILE A 125 5.21 -17.26 1.93
N GLY A 126 4.59 -17.16 3.10
CA GLY A 126 4.93 -17.94 4.29
C GLY A 126 5.88 -17.27 5.29
N ALA A 127 6.15 -15.97 5.14
CA ALA A 127 6.95 -15.25 6.13
C ALA A 127 6.18 -15.06 7.46
N PRO A 128 6.82 -15.25 8.62
CA PRO A 128 6.18 -14.99 9.91
C PRO A 128 5.83 -13.50 10.08
N VAL A 129 4.60 -13.23 10.52
CA VAL A 129 4.07 -11.86 10.68
C VAL A 129 5.00 -10.98 11.51
N ASP A 130 5.49 -11.48 12.65
CA ASP A 130 6.34 -10.71 13.56
C ASP A 130 7.69 -10.34 12.92
N GLU A 131 8.31 -11.27 12.19
CA GLU A 131 9.57 -11.00 11.48
C GLU A 131 9.40 -9.96 10.37
N VAL A 132 8.26 -9.99 9.68
CA VAL A 132 7.95 -8.98 8.65
C VAL A 132 7.71 -7.61 9.28
N LEU A 133 7.02 -7.53 10.41
CA LEU A 133 6.82 -6.28 11.14
C LEU A 133 8.14 -5.69 11.64
N ASP A 134 9.03 -6.53 12.16
CA ASP A 134 10.38 -6.11 12.59
C ASP A 134 11.20 -5.59 11.39
N GLY A 135 11.12 -6.26 10.24
CA GLY A 135 11.78 -5.81 9.00
C GLY A 135 11.23 -4.48 8.48
N LEU A 136 9.90 -4.29 8.52
CA LEU A 136 9.24 -3.04 8.11
C LEU A 136 9.63 -1.86 9.01
N ALA A 137 9.84 -2.11 10.31
CA ALA A 137 10.31 -1.08 11.24
C ALA A 137 11.71 -0.55 10.89
N GLY A 138 12.55 -1.36 10.23
CA GLY A 138 13.87 -0.96 9.76
C GLY A 138 13.90 -0.32 8.37
N PHE A 139 12.74 -0.08 7.73
CA PHE A 139 12.71 0.54 6.40
C PHE A 139 13.00 2.04 6.48
N GLU A 140 14.10 2.47 5.86
CA GLU A 140 14.60 3.86 5.91
C GLU A 140 14.02 4.76 4.81
N GLY A 141 13.12 4.25 3.97
CA GLY A 141 12.63 4.97 2.80
C GLY A 141 13.41 4.65 1.52
N VAL A 142 13.01 5.30 0.44
CA VAL A 142 13.73 5.29 -0.84
C VAL A 142 13.99 6.73 -1.25
N ARG A 143 15.01 6.92 -2.10
CA ARG A 143 15.30 8.25 -2.66
C ARG A 143 14.06 8.87 -3.30
N ARG A 144 13.89 10.19 -3.10
CA ARG A 144 12.78 10.99 -3.62
C ARG A 144 11.39 10.55 -3.12
N ARG A 145 11.30 9.95 -1.93
CA ARG A 145 10.04 9.72 -1.21
C ARG A 145 10.19 10.26 0.21
N PHE A 146 9.79 11.51 0.39
CA PHE A 146 9.98 12.34 1.58
C PHE A 146 11.41 12.27 2.14
N GLU A 147 12.40 12.32 1.25
CA GLU A 147 13.80 12.15 1.58
C GLU A 147 14.35 13.41 2.23
N LEU A 148 14.89 13.32 3.45
CA LEU A 148 15.59 14.44 4.09
C LEU A 148 16.92 14.69 3.36
N VAL A 149 16.96 15.74 2.54
CA VAL A 149 18.17 16.17 1.81
C VAL A 149 19.19 16.80 2.75
N GLY A 150 18.72 17.51 3.78
CA GLY A 150 19.59 18.10 4.77
C GLY A 150 18.89 19.08 5.72
N THR A 151 19.66 19.58 6.68
CA THR A 151 19.21 20.59 7.65
C THR A 151 20.19 21.75 7.67
N ALA A 152 19.69 22.98 7.57
CA ALA A 152 20.48 24.20 7.70
C ALA A 152 19.70 25.22 8.54
N ASN A 153 20.34 25.76 9.59
CA ASN A 153 19.72 26.74 10.50
C ASN A 153 18.33 26.31 11.03
N ALA A 154 18.22 25.05 11.46
CA ALA A 154 16.97 24.40 11.91
C ALA A 154 15.86 24.26 10.83
N VAL A 155 16.13 24.65 9.58
CA VAL A 155 15.26 24.38 8.43
C VAL A 155 15.63 23.03 7.83
N ARG A 156 14.66 22.14 7.71
CA ARG A 156 14.81 20.82 7.07
C ARG A 156 14.34 20.92 5.62
N VAL A 157 15.12 20.36 4.70
CA VAL A 157 14.82 20.31 3.27
C VAL A 157 14.53 18.87 2.88
N PHE A 158 13.37 18.64 2.26
CA PHE A 158 12.94 17.32 1.81
C PHE A 158 12.76 17.30 0.28
N ASP A 159 13.06 16.16 -0.35
CA ASP A 159 12.79 15.88 -1.77
C ASP A 159 11.73 14.78 -1.91
N ASP A 160 10.75 15.00 -2.79
CA ASP A 160 9.66 14.06 -3.08
C ASP A 160 9.33 14.02 -4.57
N TYR A 161 8.98 12.83 -5.07
CA TYR A 161 8.63 12.57 -6.47
C TYR A 161 7.16 12.86 -6.81
N ALA A 162 6.34 13.24 -5.82
CA ALA A 162 4.91 13.47 -6.00
C ALA A 162 4.60 14.35 -7.22
N HIS A 163 3.85 13.79 -8.16
CA HIS A 163 3.47 14.46 -9.40
C HIS A 163 1.96 14.33 -9.70
N HIS A 164 1.27 13.39 -9.07
CA HIS A 164 -0.20 13.35 -9.08
C HIS A 164 -0.81 14.16 -7.92
N PRO A 165 -2.03 14.71 -8.08
CA PRO A 165 -2.72 15.40 -7.00
C PRO A 165 -2.82 14.58 -5.70
N THR A 166 -3.08 13.27 -5.80
CA THR A 166 -3.13 12.37 -4.63
C THR A 166 -1.76 12.24 -3.96
N GLU A 167 -0.69 12.07 -4.72
CA GLU A 167 0.67 11.99 -4.16
C GLU A 167 1.10 13.31 -3.51
N ILE A 168 0.78 14.45 -4.14
CA ILE A 168 1.08 15.78 -3.61
C ILE A 168 0.33 15.99 -2.30
N GLY A 169 -0.96 15.64 -2.24
CA GLY A 169 -1.75 15.73 -1.02
C GLY A 169 -1.20 14.83 0.09
N ALA A 170 -0.83 13.59 -0.24
CA ALA A 170 -0.24 12.63 0.70
C ALA A 170 1.11 13.11 1.25
N THR A 171 1.92 13.76 0.42
CA THR A 171 3.21 14.35 0.79
C THR A 171 3.05 15.56 1.70
N LEU A 172 2.11 16.46 1.40
CA LEU A 172 1.86 17.66 2.20
C LEU A 172 1.21 17.36 3.56
N ALA A 173 0.51 16.23 3.69
CA ALA A 173 -0.12 15.80 4.93
C ALA A 173 0.83 15.05 5.88
N ALA A 174 1.99 14.62 5.40
CA ALA A 174 3.02 13.91 6.18
C ALA A 174 3.90 14.88 6.99
#